data_AF-A0A2P4QW06-F1
#
_entry.id   AF-A0A2P4QW06-F1
#
_cell.length_a   1.000
_cell.length_b   1.000
_cell.length_c   1.000
_cell.angle_alpha   90.00
_cell.angle_beta   90.00
_cell.angle_gamma   90.00
#
_symmetry.space_group_name_H-M   'P 1'
#
loop_
_entity.id
_entity.type
_entity.pdbx_description
1 polymer ?
#
loop_
_entity_poly.entity_id
_entity_poly.type
_entity_poly.pdbx_seq_one_letter_code
_entity_poly.pdbx_strand_id
1 'polypeptide(L)'
;MESNSNGRSRPVSLPKAPKKGGNILLPKVVQTRKLVSQILNDLKKRKKPPSPFQNMVNQADSFHEVNTNPNLQNFFNTDDTCDLLSQLRDVLIVCSMNGIYFGDRMSATPPESPYTSRDPSPNRSRSPSPSRSKRDLSNRNKSSGILERILEVLYDIVQNDCRYKVITPRPSRPPNALQSIVLDVAHLLVNQNPYSPGWLYELGMAMMPGFNIFNDVLRAKLLIFYADSLIPQLIACQSDTSDDIIVASSLRRGKSNGKITTNGRF
;
A
#
# COMPACT_ATOMS: atom_id res chain seq x y z
N MET A 1 -15.39 -43.61 -67.35
CA MET A 1 -14.02 -43.08 -67.44
C MET A 1 -14.13 -41.61 -67.78
N GLU A 2 -13.64 -40.75 -66.88
CA GLU A 2 -12.96 -39.45 -67.11
C GLU A 2 -13.56 -38.48 -68.16
N SER A 3 -14.20 -37.36 -67.80
CA SER A 3 -13.72 -36.11 -67.15
C SER A 3 -13.48 -34.97 -68.17
N ASN A 4 -14.22 -33.87 -68.08
CA ASN A 4 -13.61 -32.52 -68.09
C ASN A 4 -14.60 -31.43 -67.65
N SER A 5 -14.38 -30.88 -66.45
CA SER A 5 -15.09 -29.74 -65.88
C SER A 5 -14.27 -28.47 -66.10
N ASN A 6 -14.77 -27.53 -66.89
CA ASN A 6 -14.19 -26.19 -67.05
C ASN A 6 -14.85 -25.24 -66.03
N GLY A 7 -14.30 -25.18 -64.82
CA GLY A 7 -14.76 -24.29 -63.74
C GLY A 7 -13.70 -23.24 -63.42
N ARG A 8 -13.96 -21.98 -63.79
CA ARG A 8 -13.16 -20.82 -63.39
C ARG A 8 -13.17 -20.67 -61.86
N SER A 9 -12.05 -20.92 -61.20
CA SER A 9 -11.87 -20.64 -59.77
C SER A 9 -11.60 -19.13 -59.54
N ARG A 10 -12.43 -18.48 -58.71
CA ARG A 10 -12.13 -17.19 -58.09
C ARG A 10 -11.18 -17.42 -56.89
N PRO A 11 -10.18 -16.57 -56.64
CA PRO A 11 -9.35 -16.70 -55.45
C PRO A 11 -10.15 -16.30 -54.20
N VAL A 12 -10.17 -17.20 -53.22
CA VAL A 12 -10.69 -16.97 -51.87
C VAL A 12 -9.72 -16.07 -51.12
N SER A 13 -10.16 -14.87 -50.75
CA SER A 13 -9.41 -13.95 -49.89
C SER A 13 -9.45 -14.44 -48.44
N LEU A 14 -8.28 -14.76 -47.88
CA LEU A 14 -8.07 -15.06 -46.46
C LEU A 14 -8.41 -13.85 -45.57
N PRO A 15 -8.92 -14.05 -44.34
CA PRO A 15 -9.17 -12.97 -43.40
C PRO A 15 -7.86 -12.30 -42.98
N LYS A 16 -7.84 -10.98 -43.08
CA LYS A 16 -6.74 -10.11 -42.65
C LYS A 16 -6.61 -10.20 -41.13
N ALA A 17 -5.44 -10.56 -40.63
CA ALA A 17 -5.12 -10.57 -39.20
C ALA A 17 -5.39 -9.20 -38.56
N PRO A 18 -5.87 -9.15 -37.30
CA PRO A 18 -6.11 -7.88 -36.61
C PRO A 18 -4.77 -7.17 -36.40
N LYS A 19 -4.75 -5.89 -36.79
CA LYS A 19 -3.59 -5.00 -36.61
C LYS A 19 -3.26 -4.88 -35.12
N LYS A 20 -2.09 -5.40 -34.76
CA LYS A 20 -1.40 -5.17 -33.49
C LYS A 20 -1.18 -3.67 -33.28
N GLY A 21 -1.37 -3.23 -32.03
CA GLY A 21 -0.64 -2.09 -31.47
C GLY A 21 -1.34 -0.74 -31.58
N GLY A 22 -2.54 -0.60 -31.01
CA GLY A 22 -2.88 0.68 -30.41
C GLY A 22 -1.90 0.91 -29.26
N ASN A 23 -1.08 1.95 -29.34
CA ASN A 23 -0.22 2.38 -28.25
C ASN A 23 -1.12 2.70 -27.05
N ILE A 24 -1.28 1.73 -26.14
CA ILE A 24 -1.77 2.00 -24.80
C ILE A 24 -0.68 2.90 -24.20
N LEU A 25 -0.93 4.21 -24.19
CA LEU A 25 -0.08 5.18 -23.52
C LEU A 25 0.01 4.75 -22.05
N LEU A 26 1.10 4.07 -21.71
CA LEU A 26 1.43 3.74 -20.33
C LEU A 26 1.38 5.05 -19.52
N PRO A 27 0.59 5.12 -18.44
CA PRO A 27 0.55 6.31 -17.60
C PRO A 27 1.96 6.66 -17.14
N LYS A 28 2.39 7.90 -17.38
CA LYS A 28 3.70 8.34 -16.92
C LYS A 28 3.71 8.28 -15.39
N VAL A 29 4.75 7.72 -14.78
CA VAL A 29 4.89 7.58 -13.31
C VAL A 29 4.53 8.88 -12.56
N VAL A 30 4.93 10.04 -13.11
CA VAL A 30 4.61 11.37 -12.57
C VAL A 30 3.10 11.65 -12.59
N GLN A 31 2.41 11.32 -13.68
CA GLN A 31 0.94 11.49 -13.79
C GLN A 31 0.23 10.57 -12.81
N THR A 32 0.67 9.31 -12.69
CA THR A 32 0.12 8.35 -11.73
C THR A 32 0.29 8.83 -10.29
N ARG A 33 1.49 9.30 -9.91
CA ARG A 33 1.75 9.87 -8.58
C ARG A 33 0.88 11.09 -8.29
N LYS A 34 0.64 11.96 -9.30
CA LYS A 34 -0.27 13.11 -9.16
C LYS A 34 -1.71 12.66 -8.94
N LEU A 35 -2.18 11.67 -9.71
CA LEU A 35 -3.52 11.12 -9.57
C LEU A 35 -3.74 10.49 -8.20
N VAL A 36 -2.82 9.64 -7.74
CA VAL A 36 -2.89 9.08 -6.38
C VAL A 36 -2.89 10.19 -5.33
N SER A 37 -2.02 11.19 -5.47
CA SER A 37 -1.98 12.33 -4.53
C SER A 37 -3.30 13.10 -4.48
N GLN A 38 -3.94 13.30 -5.62
CA GLN A 38 -5.24 13.96 -5.71
C GLN A 38 -6.32 13.15 -4.99
N ILE A 39 -6.42 11.85 -5.30
CA ILE A 39 -7.39 10.95 -4.66
C ILE A 39 -7.19 10.94 -3.13
N LEU A 40 -5.94 10.91 -2.66
CA LEU A 40 -5.64 10.94 -1.22
C LEU A 40 -6.04 12.27 -0.57
N ASN A 41 -5.89 13.39 -1.26
CA ASN A 41 -6.34 14.69 -0.75
C ASN A 41 -7.87 14.73 -0.62
N ASP A 42 -8.58 14.16 -1.59
CA ASP A 42 -10.04 14.10 -1.57
C ASP A 42 -10.54 13.14 -0.49
N LEU A 43 -9.88 11.99 -0.32
CA LEU A 43 -10.14 11.06 0.79
C LEU A 43 -9.85 11.69 2.17
N LYS A 44 -8.85 12.56 2.30
CA LYS A 44 -8.59 13.28 3.56
C LYS A 44 -9.67 14.33 3.87
N LYS A 45 -10.30 14.90 2.84
CA LYS A 45 -11.35 15.94 2.96
C LYS A 45 -12.78 15.38 2.98
N ARG A 46 -12.94 14.07 2.81
CA ARG A 46 -14.26 13.42 2.79
C ARG A 46 -15.04 13.70 4.08
N LYS A 47 -16.37 13.65 3.98
CA LYS A 47 -17.24 13.70 5.16
C LYS A 47 -16.87 12.54 6.08
N LYS A 48 -16.62 12.80 7.36
CA LYS A 48 -16.35 11.75 8.34
C LYS A 48 -17.63 11.36 9.06
N PRO A 49 -17.74 10.11 9.55
CA PRO A 49 -18.87 9.73 10.37
C PRO A 49 -18.95 10.61 11.63
N PRO A 50 -20.16 10.98 12.07
CA PRO A 50 -20.34 11.78 13.28
C PRO A 50 -19.75 11.06 14.48
N SER A 51 -19.14 11.82 15.39
CA SER A 51 -18.63 11.25 16.63
C SER A 51 -19.78 10.68 17.46
N PRO A 52 -19.53 9.65 18.32
CA PRO A 52 -20.56 9.12 19.20
C PRO A 52 -21.25 10.21 20.04
N PHE A 53 -20.50 11.23 20.49
CA PHE A 53 -21.03 12.36 21.24
C PHE A 53 -21.96 13.25 20.39
N GLN A 54 -21.63 13.47 19.12
CA GLN A 54 -22.44 14.27 18.21
C GLN A 54 -23.79 13.59 17.90
N ASN A 55 -23.80 12.26 17.83
CA ASN A 55 -25.05 11.50 17.68
C ASN A 55 -25.97 11.63 18.91
N MET A 56 -25.42 11.74 20.12
CA MET A 56 -26.21 11.94 21.34
C MET A 56 -26.85 13.34 21.39
N VAL A 57 -26.12 14.38 20.99
CA VAL A 57 -26.63 15.76 20.92
C VAL A 57 -27.77 15.86 19.93
N ASN A 58 -27.61 15.29 18.72
CA ASN A 58 -28.65 15.30 17.70
C ASN A 58 -29.91 14.52 18.14
N GLN A 59 -29.76 13.48 18.97
CA GLN A 59 -30.90 12.72 19.52
C GLN A 59 -31.66 13.50 20.61
N ALA A 60 -30.96 14.31 21.41
CA ALA A 60 -31.58 15.11 22.47
C ALA A 60 -32.48 16.23 21.90
N ASP A 61 -32.08 16.85 20.79
CA ASP A 61 -32.89 17.86 20.10
C ASP A 61 -34.13 17.27 19.39
N SER A 62 -34.19 15.95 19.23
CA SER A 62 -35.31 15.25 18.55
C SER A 62 -36.56 15.08 19.44
N PHE A 63 -36.48 15.35 20.73
CA PHE A 63 -37.61 15.21 21.66
C PHE A 63 -38.56 16.42 21.68
N HIS A 64 -38.25 17.49 20.92
CA HIS A 64 -38.98 18.74 20.99
C HIS A 64 -39.19 19.38 19.61
N GLU A 65 -39.81 18.70 18.64
CA GLU A 65 -40.59 19.37 17.57
C GLU A 65 -41.38 18.39 16.70
N VAL A 66 -42.71 18.44 16.82
CA VAL A 66 -43.64 18.03 15.76
C VAL A 66 -43.61 19.15 14.71
N ASN A 67 -42.52 19.25 13.95
CA ASN A 67 -42.51 20.10 12.78
C ASN A 67 -41.53 19.54 11.74
N THR A 68 -42.01 19.49 10.51
CA THR A 68 -41.40 18.88 9.33
C THR A 68 -40.12 19.63 8.95
N ASN A 69 -39.01 19.38 9.66
CA ASN A 69 -37.70 19.92 9.30
C ASN A 69 -37.03 19.00 8.26
N PRO A 70 -36.79 19.45 7.01
CA PRO A 70 -36.10 18.66 5.98
C PRO A 70 -34.59 18.49 6.25
N ASN A 71 -34.09 18.90 7.43
CA ASN A 71 -32.69 18.81 7.83
C ASN A 71 -32.24 17.43 8.35
N LEU A 72 -33.09 16.40 8.24
CA LEU A 72 -32.69 14.98 8.38
C LEU A 72 -31.70 14.51 7.27
N GLN A 73 -31.20 15.41 6.41
CA GLN A 73 -30.29 15.13 5.30
C GLN A 73 -28.80 14.96 5.67
N ASN A 74 -28.41 15.08 6.94
CA ASN A 74 -27.01 14.90 7.36
C ASN A 74 -26.67 13.46 7.81
N PHE A 75 -27.32 12.44 7.24
CA PHE A 75 -26.83 11.07 7.42
C PHE A 75 -25.49 10.90 6.71
N PHE A 76 -24.47 10.49 7.47
CA PHE A 76 -23.18 10.11 6.91
C PHE A 76 -23.38 9.02 5.85
N ASN A 77 -22.91 9.29 4.63
CA ASN A 77 -22.95 8.35 3.53
C ASN A 77 -21.53 7.91 3.17
N THR A 78 -21.31 6.60 3.12
CA THR A 78 -20.04 5.98 2.72
C THR A 78 -19.82 5.97 1.20
N ASP A 79 -20.80 6.37 0.39
CA ASP A 79 -20.76 6.27 -1.07
C ASP A 79 -19.57 7.01 -1.69
N ASP A 80 -19.35 8.28 -1.32
CA ASP A 80 -18.25 9.08 -1.85
C ASP A 80 -16.89 8.45 -1.52
N THR A 81 -16.78 7.88 -0.31
CA THR A 81 -15.57 7.16 0.14
C THR A 81 -15.36 5.88 -0.66
N CYS A 82 -16.43 5.14 -0.94
CA CYS A 82 -16.36 3.94 -1.79
C CYS A 82 -15.85 4.28 -3.18
N ASP A 83 -16.33 5.37 -3.78
CA ASP A 83 -15.94 5.78 -5.13
C ASP A 83 -14.47 6.21 -5.19
N LEU A 84 -14.04 7.06 -4.24
CA LEU A 84 -12.65 7.49 -4.15
C LEU A 84 -11.70 6.31 -3.89
N LEU A 85 -12.10 5.38 -3.02
CA LEU A 85 -11.26 4.21 -2.73
C LEU A 85 -11.25 3.19 -3.87
N SER A 86 -12.35 3.06 -4.62
CA SER A 86 -12.40 2.27 -5.86
C SER A 86 -11.45 2.86 -6.90
N GLN A 87 -11.45 4.18 -7.07
CA GLN A 87 -10.49 4.85 -7.96
C GLN A 87 -9.05 4.62 -7.51
N LEU A 88 -8.77 4.71 -6.20
CA LEU A 88 -7.43 4.40 -5.67
C LEU A 88 -7.03 2.95 -6.00
N ARG A 89 -7.92 1.98 -5.76
CA ARG A 89 -7.70 0.57 -6.10
C ARG A 89 -7.38 0.40 -7.58
N ASP A 90 -8.18 0.98 -8.46
CA ASP A 90 -8.01 0.83 -9.91
C ASP A 90 -6.68 1.44 -10.37
N VAL A 91 -6.28 2.58 -9.82
CA VAL A 91 -4.96 3.19 -10.08
C VAL A 91 -3.83 2.30 -9.55
N LEU A 92 -3.97 1.69 -8.36
CA LEU A 92 -2.97 0.78 -7.80
C LEU A 92 -2.84 -0.51 -8.62
N ILE A 93 -3.94 -1.04 -9.18
CA ILE A 93 -3.91 -2.16 -10.13
C ILE A 93 -3.09 -1.76 -11.36
N VAL A 94 -3.38 -0.60 -11.95
CA VAL A 94 -2.63 -0.10 -13.11
C VAL A 94 -1.16 0.14 -12.77
N CYS A 95 -0.83 0.63 -11.56
CA CYS A 95 0.55 0.72 -11.09
C CYS A 95 1.23 -0.66 -11.09
N SER A 96 0.58 -1.66 -10.50
CA SER A 96 1.11 -3.02 -10.41
C SER A 96 1.34 -3.65 -11.79
N MET A 97 0.38 -3.51 -12.71
CA MET A 97 0.51 -3.99 -14.09
C MET A 97 1.68 -3.34 -14.84
N ASN A 98 2.03 -2.10 -14.49
CA ASN A 98 3.09 -1.33 -15.13
C ASN A 98 4.41 -1.35 -14.34
N GLY A 99 4.52 -2.16 -13.28
CA GLY A 99 5.72 -2.22 -12.43
C GLY A 99 6.05 -0.91 -11.68
N ILE A 100 5.05 -0.07 -11.42
CA ILE A 100 5.20 1.17 -10.67
C ILE A 100 5.05 0.87 -9.18
N TYR A 101 6.14 0.97 -8.44
CA TYR A 101 6.18 0.78 -7.00
C TYR A 101 6.57 2.07 -6.28
N PHE A 102 5.86 2.36 -5.20
CA PHE A 102 6.09 3.59 -4.44
C PHE A 102 7.06 3.44 -3.27
N GLY A 103 7.34 2.20 -2.84
CA GLY A 103 8.20 1.90 -1.70
C GLY A 103 9.70 1.94 -2.01
N ASP A 104 10.04 1.98 -3.30
CA ASP A 104 11.42 1.90 -3.72
C ASP A 104 12.10 3.27 -3.65
N ARG A 105 13.13 3.38 -2.80
CA ARG A 105 14.06 4.53 -2.82
C ARG A 105 14.94 4.52 -4.08
N MET A 106 15.06 3.39 -4.78
CA MET A 106 15.81 3.30 -6.05
C MET A 106 15.00 3.79 -7.25
N SER A 107 13.70 4.04 -7.12
CA SER A 107 12.90 4.77 -8.12
C SER A 107 13.25 6.27 -8.17
N ALA A 108 14.07 6.78 -7.25
CA ALA A 108 14.71 8.06 -7.44
C ALA A 108 15.76 7.90 -8.53
N THR A 109 15.52 8.52 -9.68
CA THR A 109 16.54 8.82 -10.70
C THR A 109 17.92 9.06 -10.06
N PRO A 110 19.02 8.55 -10.64
CA PRO A 110 20.36 8.79 -10.11
C PRO A 110 20.56 10.30 -9.93
N PRO A 111 21.07 10.77 -8.77
CA PRO A 111 21.49 12.16 -8.67
C PRO A 111 22.62 12.37 -9.68
N GLU A 112 22.34 13.22 -10.66
CA GLU A 112 23.31 13.63 -11.65
C GLU A 112 24.44 14.41 -10.95
N SER A 113 25.65 13.91 -11.12
CA SER A 113 26.96 14.51 -10.84
C SER A 113 27.54 14.51 -9.39
N PRO A 114 28.80 14.04 -9.22
CA PRO A 114 29.64 14.16 -8.03
C PRO A 114 30.51 15.45 -8.07
N TYR A 115 31.27 15.70 -6.98
CA TYR A 115 32.06 16.91 -6.63
C TYR A 115 31.20 17.99 -5.94
N THR A 116 31.41 18.30 -4.65
CA THR A 116 32.66 18.83 -4.12
C THR A 116 32.99 18.34 -2.69
N SER A 117 34.29 18.40 -2.40
CA SER A 117 34.99 17.84 -1.26
C SER A 117 35.09 18.80 -0.05
N ARG A 118 35.35 18.19 1.12
CA ARG A 118 35.96 18.75 2.37
C ARG A 118 35.08 19.72 3.17
N ASP A 119 34.94 19.57 4.50
CA ASP A 119 36.00 19.46 5.51
C ASP A 119 35.48 18.80 6.83
N PRO A 120 36.31 18.13 7.65
CA PRO A 120 35.91 17.57 8.95
C PRO A 120 36.27 18.53 10.10
N SER A 121 35.31 18.94 10.92
CA SER A 121 35.60 19.58 12.21
C SER A 121 35.55 18.55 13.35
N PRO A 122 36.62 18.38 14.13
CA PRO A 122 36.67 17.49 15.29
C PRO A 122 36.46 18.31 16.58
N ASN A 123 35.42 17.99 17.35
CA ASN A 123 35.36 18.02 18.82
C ASN A 123 33.93 18.28 19.32
N ARG A 124 33.28 17.22 19.80
CA ARG A 124 32.60 17.29 21.10
C ARG A 124 32.38 15.89 21.67
N SER A 125 33.30 15.48 22.53
CA SER A 125 33.09 14.42 23.51
C SER A 125 31.96 14.81 24.46
N ARG A 126 30.79 14.19 24.31
CA ARG A 126 29.78 14.07 25.37
C ARG A 126 29.27 12.64 25.36
N SER A 127 29.62 11.92 26.41
CA SER A 127 29.12 10.60 26.77
C SER A 127 27.57 10.58 26.79
N PRO A 128 26.91 9.54 26.27
CA PRO A 128 25.51 9.30 26.53
C PRO A 128 25.37 8.27 27.66
N SER A 129 24.91 8.72 28.83
CA SER A 129 24.24 7.85 29.79
C SER A 129 22.87 7.43 29.23
N PRO A 130 22.40 6.19 29.47
CA PRO A 130 21.22 5.64 28.80
C PRO A 130 19.94 6.19 29.45
N SER A 131 19.31 7.16 28.80
CA SER A 131 17.95 7.59 29.15
C SER A 131 16.93 6.81 28.32
N ARG A 132 15.94 6.31 29.03
CA ARG A 132 14.88 5.41 28.60
C ARG A 132 14.00 6.03 27.50
N SER A 133 13.79 5.24 26.44
CA SER A 133 12.57 5.17 25.63
C SER A 133 11.70 6.44 25.51
N LYS A 134 11.97 7.26 24.51
CA LYS A 134 10.91 7.97 23.79
C LYS A 134 11.05 7.62 22.32
N ARG A 135 10.04 6.92 21.79
CA ARG A 135 9.84 6.69 20.35
C ARG A 135 10.01 8.04 19.65
N ASP A 136 11.06 8.18 18.85
CA ASP A 136 11.30 9.36 18.01
C ASP A 136 10.25 9.40 16.91
N LEU A 137 9.08 9.95 17.24
CA LEU A 137 8.05 10.42 16.31
C LEU A 137 8.41 11.81 15.74
N SER A 138 9.56 12.36 16.11
CA SER A 138 9.99 13.74 15.82
C SER A 138 10.63 13.92 14.43
N ASN A 139 10.96 12.85 13.72
CA ASN A 139 11.54 12.92 12.36
C ASN A 139 10.50 12.81 11.23
N ARG A 140 9.20 12.92 11.56
CA ARG A 140 8.07 12.79 10.62
C ARG A 140 7.82 14.03 9.72
N ASN A 141 8.69 15.05 9.78
CA ASN A 141 8.57 16.29 9.00
C ASN A 141 9.36 16.30 7.68
N LYS A 142 9.84 15.14 7.21
CA LYS A 142 10.14 14.94 5.78
C LYS A 142 8.83 14.57 5.11
N SER A 143 8.42 15.30 4.08
CA SER A 143 7.22 15.07 3.28
C SER A 143 6.82 13.59 3.27
N SER A 144 5.77 13.22 4.02
CA SER A 144 5.29 11.85 4.12
C SER A 144 5.14 11.29 2.70
N GLY A 145 5.81 10.17 2.42
CA GLY A 145 5.81 9.55 1.11
C GLY A 145 4.38 9.13 0.73
N ILE A 146 4.19 8.78 -0.54
CA ILE A 146 2.85 8.46 -1.03
C ILE A 146 2.28 7.22 -0.34
N LEU A 147 3.13 6.23 0.00
CA LEU A 147 2.72 5.02 0.72
C LEU A 147 2.26 5.32 2.14
N GLU A 148 3.02 6.13 2.87
CA GLU A 148 2.69 6.54 4.22
C GLU A 148 1.36 7.30 4.25
N ARG A 149 1.11 8.15 3.24
CA ARG A 149 -0.19 8.83 3.08
C ARG A 149 -1.33 7.87 2.75
N ILE A 150 -1.11 6.88 1.89
CA ILE A 150 -2.12 5.85 1.62
C ILE A 150 -2.44 5.09 2.92
N LEU A 151 -1.42 4.72 3.67
CA LEU A 151 -1.55 3.98 4.91
C LEU A 151 -2.31 4.78 5.98
N GLU A 152 -1.99 6.06 6.16
CA GLU A 152 -2.73 6.97 7.04
C GLU A 152 -4.22 7.03 6.70
N VAL A 153 -4.55 7.15 5.40
CA VAL A 153 -5.93 7.19 4.92
C VAL A 153 -6.63 5.85 5.12
N LEU A 154 -5.94 4.74 4.83
CA LEU A 154 -6.48 3.40 4.98
C LEU A 154 -6.82 3.10 6.45
N TYR A 155 -5.90 3.42 7.37
CA TYR A 155 -6.14 3.28 8.81
C TYR A 155 -7.37 4.09 9.27
N ASP A 156 -7.47 5.35 8.85
CA ASP A 156 -8.61 6.22 9.19
C ASP A 156 -9.93 5.67 8.65
N ILE A 157 -9.95 5.12 7.43
CA ILE A 157 -11.13 4.53 6.80
C ILE A 157 -11.53 3.21 7.48
N VAL A 158 -10.57 2.32 7.76
CA VAL A 158 -10.83 1.04 8.44
C VAL A 158 -11.45 1.31 9.81
N GLN A 159 -10.86 2.23 10.58
CA GLN A 159 -11.28 2.51 11.95
C GLN A 159 -12.66 3.19 12.03
N ASN A 160 -12.96 4.12 11.10
CA ASN A 160 -14.11 5.00 11.23
C ASN A 160 -15.23 4.66 10.24
N ASP A 161 -14.91 4.58 8.96
CA ASP A 161 -15.90 4.54 7.89
C ASP A 161 -16.43 3.12 7.64
N CYS A 162 -15.56 2.12 7.77
CA CYS A 162 -15.91 0.71 7.56
C CYS A 162 -16.93 0.16 8.57
N ARG A 163 -17.28 0.93 9.60
CA ARG A 163 -18.36 0.59 10.55
C ARG A 163 -19.74 0.71 9.93
N TYR A 164 -19.86 1.42 8.80
CA TYR A 164 -21.11 1.70 8.13
C TYR A 164 -21.23 0.89 6.84
N LYS A 165 -22.46 0.51 6.53
CA LYS A 165 -22.83 -0.14 5.27
C LYS A 165 -23.29 0.91 4.27
N VAL A 166 -23.21 0.56 2.99
CA VAL A 166 -23.81 1.37 1.93
C VAL A 166 -25.31 1.52 2.20
N ILE A 167 -25.82 2.76 2.17
CA ILE A 167 -27.21 3.10 2.52
C ILE A 167 -28.19 2.50 1.51
N THR A 168 -27.85 2.53 0.22
CA THR A 168 -28.68 2.02 -0.88
C THR A 168 -27.96 0.90 -1.63
N PRO A 169 -28.07 -0.37 -1.16
CA PRO A 169 -27.43 -1.49 -1.80
C PRO A 169 -27.91 -1.65 -3.24
N ARG A 170 -26.96 -1.83 -4.17
CA ARG A 170 -27.21 -2.13 -5.58
C ARG A 170 -26.15 -3.09 -6.09
N PRO A 171 -26.33 -3.78 -7.24
CA PRO A 171 -25.33 -4.73 -7.72
C PRO A 171 -23.90 -4.16 -7.84
N SER A 172 -23.76 -2.89 -8.23
CA SER A 172 -22.47 -2.20 -8.27
C SER A 172 -21.91 -1.79 -6.90
N ARG A 173 -22.74 -1.76 -5.86
CA ARG A 173 -22.40 -1.40 -4.47
C ARG A 173 -23.16 -2.30 -3.49
N PRO A 174 -22.68 -3.52 -3.25
CA PRO A 174 -23.25 -4.38 -2.21
C PRO A 174 -23.10 -3.75 -0.82
N PRO A 175 -23.83 -4.25 0.20
CA PRO A 175 -23.88 -3.63 1.53
C PRO A 175 -22.51 -3.36 2.18
N ASN A 176 -21.53 -4.24 1.97
CA ASN A 176 -20.17 -4.10 2.51
C ASN A 176 -19.12 -3.80 1.43
N ALA A 177 -19.50 -2.99 0.43
CA ALA A 177 -18.60 -2.60 -0.66
C ALA A 177 -17.32 -1.94 -0.15
N LEU A 178 -17.42 -0.97 0.77
CA LEU A 178 -16.25 -0.24 1.30
C LEU A 178 -15.22 -1.19 1.92
N GLN A 179 -15.68 -2.07 2.80
CA GLN A 179 -14.86 -3.04 3.51
C GLN A 179 -14.19 -4.01 2.54
N SER A 180 -14.90 -4.41 1.48
CA SER A 180 -14.34 -5.26 0.42
C SER A 180 -13.25 -4.54 -0.36
N ILE A 181 -13.49 -3.29 -0.77
CA ILE A 181 -12.51 -2.47 -1.51
C ILE A 181 -11.27 -2.19 -0.64
N VAL A 182 -11.45 -1.93 0.66
CA VAL A 182 -10.34 -1.75 1.62
C VAL A 182 -9.45 -2.98 1.67
N LEU A 183 -10.01 -4.20 1.67
CA LEU A 183 -9.24 -5.43 1.60
C LEU A 183 -8.50 -5.56 0.27
N ASP A 184 -9.14 -5.25 -0.86
CA ASP A 184 -8.49 -5.27 -2.18
C ASP A 184 -7.28 -4.31 -2.21
N VAL A 185 -7.45 -3.10 -1.69
CA VAL A 185 -6.36 -2.10 -1.58
C VAL A 185 -5.25 -2.63 -0.67
N ALA A 186 -5.57 -3.24 0.48
CA ALA A 186 -4.57 -3.80 1.38
C ALA A 186 -3.72 -4.89 0.69
N HIS A 187 -4.35 -5.80 -0.07
CA HIS A 187 -3.61 -6.81 -0.85
C HIS A 187 -2.66 -6.17 -1.88
N LEU A 188 -3.07 -5.10 -2.56
CA LEU A 188 -2.19 -4.39 -3.50
C LEU A 188 -1.01 -3.71 -2.80
N LEU A 189 -1.23 -3.20 -1.58
CA LEU A 189 -0.23 -2.49 -0.80
C LEU A 189 0.87 -3.39 -0.23
N VAL A 190 0.58 -4.65 0.04
CA VAL A 190 1.59 -5.65 0.44
C VAL A 190 2.73 -5.67 -0.59
N ASN A 191 2.39 -5.69 -1.88
CA ASN A 191 3.36 -5.75 -2.97
C ASN A 191 4.03 -4.40 -3.30
N GLN A 192 3.69 -3.30 -2.61
CA GLN A 192 4.30 -2.00 -2.87
C GLN A 192 5.69 -1.84 -2.26
N ASN A 193 5.98 -2.58 -1.19
CA ASN A 193 7.29 -2.63 -0.55
C ASN A 193 7.47 -3.97 0.20
N PRO A 194 7.48 -5.10 -0.52
CA PRO A 194 7.39 -6.44 0.07
C PRO A 194 8.61 -6.81 0.94
N TYR A 195 9.75 -6.14 0.75
CA TYR A 195 10.99 -6.41 1.49
C TYR A 195 11.18 -5.51 2.72
N SER A 196 10.22 -4.62 3.01
CA SER A 196 10.29 -3.73 4.16
C SER A 196 9.45 -4.29 5.31
N PRO A 197 10.07 -4.94 6.32
CA PRO A 197 9.31 -5.49 7.45
C PRO A 197 8.57 -4.39 8.24
N GLY A 198 9.13 -3.18 8.30
CA GLY A 198 8.46 -2.02 8.90
C GLY A 198 7.17 -1.65 8.17
N TRP A 199 7.21 -1.58 6.83
CA TRP A 199 6.03 -1.30 6.02
C TRP A 199 4.94 -2.36 6.20
N LEU A 200 5.31 -3.63 6.09
CA LEU A 200 4.37 -4.74 6.25
C LEU A 200 3.76 -4.77 7.65
N TYR A 201 4.56 -4.52 8.69
CA TYR A 201 4.06 -4.42 10.05
C TYR A 201 3.05 -3.27 10.20
N GLU A 202 3.37 -2.07 9.72
CA GLU A 202 2.45 -0.93 9.82
C GLU A 202 1.17 -1.14 9.00
N LEU A 203 1.25 -1.77 7.82
CA LEU A 203 0.10 -2.17 7.02
C LEU A 203 -0.78 -3.18 7.77
N GLY A 204 -0.16 -4.18 8.40
CA GLY A 204 -0.85 -5.10 9.29
C GLY A 204 -1.56 -4.38 10.42
N MET A 205 -0.90 -3.46 11.10
CA MET A 205 -1.51 -2.70 12.19
C MET A 205 -2.66 -1.80 11.70
N ALA A 206 -2.58 -1.25 10.49
CA ALA A 206 -3.64 -0.43 9.93
C ALA A 206 -4.94 -1.21 9.67
N MET A 207 -4.81 -2.50 9.33
CA MET A 207 -5.94 -3.38 9.03
C MET A 207 -6.53 -4.08 10.26
N MET A 208 -5.80 -4.12 11.38
CA MET A 208 -6.20 -4.82 12.60
C MET A 208 -7.60 -4.47 13.12
N PRO A 209 -8.06 -3.19 13.11
CA PRO A 209 -9.40 -2.87 13.58
C PRO A 209 -10.51 -3.54 12.77
N GLY A 210 -10.22 -3.94 11.53
CA GLY A 210 -11.12 -4.70 10.66
C GLY A 210 -11.66 -5.97 11.31
N PHE A 211 -10.93 -6.63 12.22
CA PHE A 211 -11.43 -7.81 12.93
C PHE A 211 -12.68 -7.53 13.79
N ASN A 212 -12.77 -6.33 14.37
CA ASN A 212 -13.90 -5.93 15.20
C ASN A 212 -15.03 -5.28 14.38
N ILE A 213 -14.73 -4.83 13.16
CA ILE A 213 -15.63 -4.00 12.34
C ILE A 213 -16.30 -4.82 11.24
N PHE A 214 -15.56 -5.74 10.62
CA PHE A 214 -16.05 -6.52 9.50
C PHE A 214 -17.01 -7.62 9.96
N ASN A 215 -17.98 -7.95 9.10
CA ASN A 215 -18.82 -9.13 9.30
C ASN A 215 -18.02 -10.42 9.13
N ASP A 216 -18.60 -11.56 9.50
CA ASP A 216 -17.87 -12.83 9.56
C ASP A 216 -17.23 -13.23 8.22
N VAL A 217 -17.94 -13.02 7.10
CA VAL A 217 -17.43 -13.30 5.76
C VAL A 217 -16.20 -12.45 5.43
N LEU A 218 -16.24 -11.15 5.71
CA LEU A 218 -15.11 -10.26 5.45
C LEU A 218 -13.99 -10.42 6.48
N ARG A 219 -14.32 -10.83 7.71
CA ARG A 219 -13.34 -11.18 8.73
C ARG A 219 -12.55 -12.42 8.33
N ALA A 220 -13.21 -13.41 7.73
CA ALA A 220 -12.51 -14.56 7.14
C ALA A 220 -11.57 -14.15 6.00
N LYS A 221 -12.01 -13.22 5.12
CA LYS A 221 -11.12 -12.67 4.08
C LYS A 221 -9.96 -11.86 4.66
N LEU A 222 -10.19 -11.10 5.73
CA LEU A 222 -9.12 -10.40 6.44
C LEU A 222 -8.12 -11.39 7.04
N LEU A 223 -8.59 -12.51 7.62
CA LEU A 223 -7.71 -13.56 8.11
C LEU A 223 -6.86 -14.16 6.98
N ILE A 224 -7.47 -14.44 5.83
CA ILE A 224 -6.76 -14.90 4.62
C ILE A 224 -5.70 -13.88 4.19
N PHE A 225 -6.02 -12.58 4.21
CA PHE A 225 -5.04 -11.53 3.95
C PHE A 225 -3.81 -11.63 4.87
N TYR A 226 -4.00 -11.83 6.18
CA TYR A 226 -2.87 -12.02 7.08
C TYR A 226 -2.11 -13.32 6.82
N ALA A 227 -2.84 -14.43 6.71
CA ALA A 227 -2.25 -15.77 6.63
C ALA A 227 -1.50 -16.01 5.31
N ASP A 228 -2.06 -15.55 4.19
CA ASP A 228 -1.59 -15.93 2.86
C ASP A 228 -0.78 -14.83 2.18
N SER A 229 -0.95 -13.56 2.58
CA SER A 229 -0.25 -12.43 1.96
C SER A 229 0.73 -11.75 2.90
N LEU A 230 0.29 -11.30 4.08
CA LEU A 230 1.11 -10.44 4.93
C LEU A 230 2.20 -11.19 5.72
N ILE A 231 1.80 -12.21 6.47
CA ILE A 231 2.71 -12.98 7.35
C ILE A 231 3.79 -13.70 6.54
N PRO A 232 3.48 -14.37 5.42
CA PRO A 232 4.51 -15.01 4.61
C PRO A 232 5.59 -14.04 4.14
N GLN A 233 5.22 -12.81 3.73
CA GLN A 233 6.21 -11.80 3.34
C GLN A 233 7.03 -11.30 4.53
N LEU A 234 6.42 -11.11 5.71
CA LEU A 234 7.15 -10.76 6.93
C LEU A 234 8.17 -11.84 7.35
N ILE A 235 7.85 -13.12 7.14
CA ILE A 235 8.76 -14.24 7.40
C ILE A 235 9.91 -14.21 6.38
N ALA A 236 9.62 -14.00 5.09
CA ALA A 236 10.64 -13.91 4.05
C ALA A 236 11.67 -12.81 4.32
N CYS A 237 11.26 -11.65 4.86
CA CYS A 237 12.18 -10.59 5.26
C CYS A 237 13.17 -11.00 6.37
N GLN A 238 12.83 -11.99 7.20
CA GLN A 238 13.68 -12.45 8.31
C GLN A 238 14.74 -13.47 7.86
N SER A 239 14.43 -14.30 6.85
CA SER A 239 15.40 -15.26 6.31
C SER A 239 16.58 -14.55 5.66
N ASP A 240 16.33 -13.46 4.91
CA ASP A 240 17.39 -12.70 4.23
C ASP A 240 18.40 -12.09 5.22
N THR A 241 17.91 -11.68 6.40
CA THR A 241 18.78 -11.12 7.46
C THR A 241 19.66 -12.20 8.11
N SER A 242 19.18 -13.45 8.15
CA SER A 242 19.88 -14.56 8.81
C SER A 242 21.07 -15.05 7.98
N ASP A 243 20.93 -15.07 6.66
CA ASP A 243 22.00 -15.48 5.75
C ASP A 243 23.16 -14.46 5.72
N ASP A 244 22.85 -13.17 5.77
CA ASP A 244 23.86 -12.10 5.86
C ASP A 244 24.69 -12.18 7.16
N ILE A 245 24.06 -12.55 8.29
CA ILE A 245 24.74 -12.72 9.58
C ILE A 245 25.68 -13.93 9.55
N ILE A 246 25.30 -15.03 8.90
CA ILE A 246 26.13 -16.23 8.76
C ILE A 246 27.35 -15.93 7.87
N VAL A 247 27.18 -15.20 6.77
CA VAL A 247 28.29 -14.80 5.90
C VAL A 247 29.24 -13.82 6.62
N ALA A 248 28.70 -12.81 7.31
CA ALA A 248 29.51 -11.83 8.06
C ALA A 248 30.28 -12.45 9.23
N SER A 249 29.73 -13.47 9.89
CA SER A 249 30.40 -14.19 10.98
C SER A 249 31.45 -15.17 10.47
N SER A 250 31.26 -15.77 9.29
CA SER A 250 32.27 -16.63 8.64
C SER A 250 33.50 -15.84 8.18
N LEU A 251 33.32 -14.62 7.66
CA LEU A 251 34.42 -13.71 7.27
C LEU A 251 35.25 -13.21 8.46
N ARG A 252 34.67 -13.09 9.66
CA ARG A 252 35.40 -12.64 10.87
C ARG A 252 36.24 -13.75 11.51
N ARG A 253 36.00 -15.03 11.20
CA ARG A 253 36.67 -16.16 11.87
C ARG A 253 37.97 -16.62 11.18
N GLY A 254 38.34 -16.02 10.04
CA GLY A 254 39.48 -16.43 9.21
C GLY A 254 40.84 -15.74 9.49
N LYS A 255 41.05 -15.09 10.64
CA LYS A 255 42.32 -14.35 10.89
C LYS A 255 42.94 -14.69 12.26
N SER A 256 43.27 -15.96 12.48
CA SER A 256 44.21 -16.36 13.55
C SER A 256 45.63 -16.46 12.97
N ASN A 257 46.45 -15.43 13.21
CA ASN A 257 47.88 -15.46 12.92
C ASN A 257 48.58 -16.47 13.84
N GLY A 258 48.91 -17.65 13.31
CA GLY A 258 49.81 -18.60 13.95
C GLY A 258 51.25 -18.11 13.84
N LYS A 259 51.82 -17.62 14.95
CA LYS A 259 53.27 -17.42 15.09
C LYS A 259 53.89 -18.77 15.47
N ILE A 260 54.52 -19.44 14.50
CA ILE A 260 55.35 -20.62 14.73
C ILE A 260 56.68 -20.14 15.31
N THR A 261 56.99 -20.53 16.55
CA THR A 261 58.29 -20.31 17.19
C THR A 261 59.23 -21.44 16.81
N THR A 262 60.27 -21.14 16.03
CA THR A 262 61.39 -22.05 15.77
C THR A 262 62.50 -21.80 16.79
N ASN A 263 62.75 -22.78 17.67
CA ASN A 263 63.91 -22.83 18.56
C ASN A 263 65.16 -23.20 17.77
N GLY A 264 66.24 -22.42 17.90
CA GLY A 264 67.58 -22.76 17.41
C GLY A 264 68.59 -22.70 18.56
N ARG A 265 69.04 -23.87 19.03
CA ARG A 265 70.30 -24.07 19.77
C ARG A 265 71.46 -23.89 18.80
N PHE A 266 72.48 -23.13 19.16
CA PHE A 266 73.82 -23.58 19.58
C PHE A 266 74.66 -22.36 19.96
#